data_AF-A0A956Y9X3-F1
#
_entry.id   AF-A0A956Y9X3-F1
#
_cell.length_a   1.000
_cell.length_b   1.000
_cell.length_c   1.000
_cell.angle_alpha   90.00
_cell.angle_beta   90.00
_cell.angle_gamma   90.00
#
_symmetry.space_group_name_H-M   'P 1'
#
loop_
_entity.id
_entity.type
_entity.pdbx_description
1 polymer ?
#
loop_
_entity_poly.entity_id
_entity_poly.type
_entity_poly.pdbx_seq_one_letter_code
_entity_poly.pdbx_strand_id
1 'polypeptide(L)'
;MTTEAQSLPRIIQGGMGVAISSWKLANTVSKLGHLGVVSGTGVALVLIGRLMDGDEGGHVRRALAAFPVKDVAQKIIDKYYIEGGKSATTPYKRATLWSVNPPRDLNQITAVANFVEVWLAKEGHNNSVGINLLEKVQLPNLASMYGAMLAGVDYVIMGAGIPMQVPGALDEMSQHKPF
;
A
#
# COMPACT_ATOMS: atom_id res chain seq x y z
N MET A 1 29.50 8.28 12.56
CA MET A 1 28.83 9.03 11.47
C MET A 1 27.68 9.78 12.10
N THR A 2 27.78 11.09 12.18
CA THR A 2 26.73 11.97 12.71
C THR A 2 25.54 11.93 11.76
N THR A 3 24.40 11.44 12.22
CA THR A 3 23.12 11.57 11.54
C THR A 3 22.84 13.07 11.41
N GLU A 4 23.04 13.65 10.23
CA GLU A 4 22.49 14.97 9.94
C GLU A 4 20.99 14.88 10.22
N ALA A 5 20.47 15.78 11.06
CA ALA A 5 19.06 15.84 11.35
C ALA A 5 18.33 16.06 10.01
N GLN A 6 17.65 15.03 9.53
CA GLN A 6 16.86 15.12 8.31
C GLN A 6 15.89 16.28 8.49
N SER A 7 16.04 17.33 7.68
CA SER A 7 15.22 18.53 7.80
C SER A 7 13.75 18.11 7.68
N LEU A 8 12.93 18.48 8.67
CA LEU A 8 11.51 18.14 8.65
C LEU A 8 10.86 18.63 7.35
N PRO A 9 9.92 17.84 6.77
CA PRO A 9 9.30 18.20 5.51
C PRO A 9 8.47 19.48 5.68
N ARG A 10 8.66 20.46 4.79
CA ARG A 10 7.83 21.68 4.77
C ARG A 10 6.42 21.42 4.27
N ILE A 11 6.25 20.36 3.47
CA ILE A 11 4.98 19.95 2.90
C ILE A 11 4.75 18.48 3.25
N ILE A 12 3.55 18.19 3.76
CA ILE A 12 3.02 16.84 3.85
C ILE A 12 1.88 16.76 2.84
N GLN A 13 2.09 16.00 1.76
CA GLN A 13 1.03 15.73 0.80
C GLN A 13 0.01 14.81 1.47
N GLY A 14 -1.27 15.18 1.47
CA GLY A 14 -2.30 14.37 2.13
C GLY A 14 -2.60 13.07 1.38
N GLY A 15 -2.70 11.93 2.09
CA GLY A 15 -3.02 10.62 1.50
C GLY A 15 -4.52 10.35 1.32
N MET A 16 -5.22 11.20 0.57
CA MET A 16 -6.68 11.15 0.40
C MET A 16 -7.10 10.38 -0.86
N GLY A 17 -8.31 9.79 -0.80
CA GLY A 17 -9.03 9.21 -1.93
C GLY A 17 -8.45 7.89 -2.46
N VAL A 18 -9.32 7.06 -3.04
CA VAL A 18 -8.90 5.82 -3.70
C VAL A 18 -8.19 6.17 -5.00
N ALA A 19 -6.93 5.74 -5.17
CA ALA A 19 -6.06 6.00 -6.32
C ALA A 19 -5.73 7.47 -6.65
N ILE A 20 -6.24 8.45 -5.89
CA ILE A 20 -5.89 9.88 -6.07
C ILE A 20 -4.46 10.11 -5.55
N SER A 21 -4.22 9.78 -4.28
CA SER A 21 -2.88 9.81 -3.68
C SER A 21 -2.12 8.52 -3.97
N SER A 22 -1.84 8.29 -5.25
CA SER A 22 -1.11 7.11 -5.73
C SER A 22 0.40 7.20 -5.50
N TRP A 23 1.10 6.07 -5.63
CA TRP A 23 2.56 5.99 -5.57
C TRP A 23 3.27 7.01 -6.48
N LYS A 24 2.71 7.37 -7.64
CA LYS A 24 3.32 8.35 -8.55
C LYS A 24 3.39 9.74 -7.91
N LEU A 25 2.31 10.17 -7.26
CA LEU A 25 2.25 11.46 -6.57
C LEU A 25 3.16 11.43 -5.34
N ALA A 26 3.04 10.39 -4.51
CA ALA A 26 3.86 10.24 -3.31
C ALA A 26 5.36 10.19 -3.65
N ASN A 27 5.76 9.44 -4.68
CA ASN A 27 7.15 9.39 -5.16
C ASN A 27 7.64 10.76 -5.63
N THR A 28 6.81 11.48 -6.41
CA THR A 28 7.16 12.81 -6.92
C THR A 28 7.39 13.79 -5.77
N VAL A 29 6.47 13.85 -4.80
CA VAL A 29 6.60 14.72 -3.62
C VAL A 29 7.82 14.33 -2.78
N SER A 30 8.06 13.04 -2.61
CA SER A 30 9.22 12.53 -1.85
C SER A 30 10.54 12.87 -2.54
N LYS A 31 10.63 12.75 -3.87
CA LYS A 31 11.81 13.19 -4.65
C LYS A 31 12.10 14.67 -4.53
N LEU A 32 11.09 15.50 -4.28
CA LEU A 32 11.24 16.94 -4.04
C LEU A 32 11.65 17.28 -2.59
N GLY A 33 11.92 16.28 -1.74
CA GLY A 33 12.36 16.49 -0.35
C GLY A 33 11.23 16.82 0.61
N HIS A 34 10.00 16.44 0.28
CA HIS A 34 8.81 16.59 1.12
C HIS A 34 8.22 15.22 1.47
N LEU A 35 7.25 15.15 2.38
CA LEU A 35 6.64 13.87 2.73
C LEU A 35 5.54 13.54 1.71
N GLY A 36 5.84 12.61 0.81
CA GLY A 36 4.83 11.99 -0.04
C GLY A 36 4.05 10.92 0.72
N VAL A 37 2.74 10.88 0.56
CA VAL A 37 1.86 9.98 1.31
C VAL A 37 0.93 9.23 0.36
N VAL A 38 1.02 7.90 0.32
CA VAL A 38 0.06 7.08 -0.41
C VAL A 38 -1.24 6.92 0.39
N SER A 39 -2.38 6.82 -0.29
CA SER A 39 -3.62 6.42 0.37
C SER A 39 -3.74 4.90 0.37
N GLY A 40 -3.85 4.27 1.55
CA GLY A 40 -4.15 2.84 1.64
C GLY A 40 -5.63 2.50 1.44
N THR A 41 -6.49 3.51 1.29
CA THR A 41 -7.93 3.32 1.17
C THR A 41 -8.27 2.64 -0.16
N GLY A 42 -8.89 1.46 -0.11
CA GLY A 42 -9.35 0.74 -1.30
C GLY A 42 -8.23 0.25 -2.23
N VAL A 43 -6.97 0.25 -1.77
CA VAL A 43 -5.80 -0.02 -2.63
C VAL A 43 -5.79 -1.43 -3.21
N ALA A 44 -6.38 -2.42 -2.53
CA ALA A 44 -6.55 -3.77 -3.10
C ALA A 44 -7.40 -3.78 -4.39
N LEU A 45 -8.43 -2.93 -4.48
CA LEU A 45 -9.24 -2.78 -5.71
C LEU A 45 -8.40 -2.17 -6.84
N VAL A 46 -7.56 -1.19 -6.50
CA VAL A 46 -6.66 -0.52 -7.45
C VAL A 46 -5.61 -1.50 -7.99
N LEU A 47 -5.04 -2.33 -7.12
CA LEU A 47 -4.10 -3.39 -7.51
C LEU A 47 -4.74 -4.36 -8.50
N ILE A 48 -5.94 -4.87 -8.18
CA ILE A 48 -6.69 -5.76 -9.07
C ILE A 48 -6.93 -5.10 -10.43
N GLY A 49 -7.39 -3.85 -10.43
CA GLY A 49 -7.64 -3.08 -11.65
C GLY A 49 -6.39 -2.99 -12.52
N ARG A 50 -5.27 -2.53 -11.96
CA ARG A 50 -3.99 -2.39 -12.69
C ARG A 50 -3.48 -3.71 -13.27
N LEU A 51 -3.60 -4.82 -12.54
CA LEU A 51 -3.21 -6.13 -13.04
C LEU A 51 -4.13 -6.59 -14.20
N MET A 52 -5.44 -6.38 -14.05
CA MET A 52 -6.41 -6.71 -15.09
C MET A 52 -6.26 -5.83 -16.34
N ASP A 53 -5.78 -4.59 -16.19
CA ASP A 53 -5.45 -3.71 -17.31
C ASP A 53 -4.08 -4.02 -17.93
N GLY A 54 -3.42 -5.08 -17.47
CA GLY A 54 -2.18 -5.60 -18.05
C GLY A 54 -0.90 -5.00 -17.48
N ASP A 55 -1.00 -4.27 -16.36
CA ASP A 55 0.14 -3.67 -15.65
C ASP A 55 1.04 -2.90 -16.61
N GLU A 56 0.48 -1.86 -17.24
CA GLU A 56 1.21 -0.99 -18.16
C GLU A 56 2.51 -0.47 -17.51
N GLY A 57 3.64 -0.66 -18.18
CA GLY A 57 4.98 -0.33 -17.64
C GLY A 57 5.55 -1.35 -16.64
N GLY A 58 4.83 -2.44 -16.34
CA GLY A 58 5.27 -3.55 -15.51
C GLY A 58 5.51 -3.20 -14.04
N HIS A 59 5.00 -2.05 -13.57
CA HIS A 59 5.31 -1.49 -12.25
C HIS A 59 4.84 -2.40 -11.12
N VAL A 60 3.60 -2.87 -11.21
CA VAL A 60 3.01 -3.71 -10.18
C VAL A 60 3.74 -5.04 -10.12
N ARG A 61 4.01 -5.70 -11.25
CA ARG A 61 4.73 -6.99 -11.26
C ARG A 61 6.16 -6.88 -10.74
N ARG A 62 6.87 -5.77 -10.98
CA ARG A 62 8.19 -5.54 -10.34
C ARG A 62 8.09 -5.45 -8.83
N ALA A 63 7.11 -4.70 -8.32
CA ALA A 63 6.88 -4.62 -6.88
C ALA A 63 6.46 -5.97 -6.29
N LEU A 64 5.60 -6.72 -6.97
CA LEU A 64 5.24 -8.09 -6.57
C LEU A 64 6.45 -9.05 -6.55
N ALA A 65 7.38 -8.91 -7.49
CA ALA A 65 8.63 -9.66 -7.49
C ALA A 65 9.53 -9.32 -6.29
N ALA A 66 9.41 -8.12 -5.71
CA ALA A 66 10.10 -7.71 -4.49
C ALA A 66 9.40 -8.17 -3.20
N PHE A 67 8.11 -8.51 -3.24
CA PHE A 67 7.34 -8.92 -2.06
C PHE A 67 7.96 -10.17 -1.39
N PRO A 68 8.10 -10.24 -0.05
CA PRO A 68 8.86 -11.30 0.61
C PRO A 68 8.22 -12.70 0.48
N VAL A 69 6.89 -12.81 0.45
CA VAL A 69 6.20 -14.11 0.36
C VAL A 69 5.83 -14.41 -1.09
N LYS A 70 6.75 -15.04 -1.83
CA LYS A 70 6.66 -15.24 -3.29
C LYS A 70 5.40 -15.98 -3.73
N ASP A 71 5.00 -17.02 -3.00
CA ASP A 71 3.80 -17.80 -3.32
C ASP A 71 2.52 -16.96 -3.29
N VAL A 72 2.44 -15.98 -2.38
CA VAL A 72 1.27 -15.07 -2.29
C VAL A 72 1.26 -14.10 -3.46
N ALA A 73 2.42 -13.54 -3.82
CA ALA A 73 2.55 -12.66 -4.98
C ALA A 73 2.19 -13.41 -6.27
N GLN A 74 2.69 -14.63 -6.46
CA GLN A 74 2.40 -15.44 -7.64
C GLN A 74 0.90 -15.76 -7.76
N LYS A 75 0.25 -16.17 -6.66
CA LYS A 75 -1.21 -16.40 -6.65
C LYS A 75 -2.02 -15.17 -7.07
N ILE A 76 -1.58 -13.97 -6.70
CA ILE A 76 -2.23 -12.71 -7.11
C ILE A 76 -2.03 -12.46 -8.60
N ILE A 77 -0.82 -12.68 -9.13
CA ILE A 77 -0.54 -12.57 -10.57
C ILE A 77 -1.42 -13.55 -11.34
N ASP A 78 -1.38 -14.84 -11.01
CA ASP A 78 -2.14 -15.89 -11.70
C ASP A 78 -3.65 -15.60 -11.69
N LYS A 79 -4.14 -14.99 -10.61
CA LYS A 79 -5.56 -14.71 -10.43
C LYS A 79 -6.02 -13.44 -11.14
N TYR A 80 -5.21 -12.40 -11.27
CA TYR A 80 -5.68 -11.08 -11.70
C TYR A 80 -4.98 -10.49 -12.91
N TYR A 81 -3.76 -10.94 -13.23
CA TYR A 81 -3.01 -10.40 -14.36
C TYR A 81 -3.60 -10.87 -15.70
N ILE A 82 -3.72 -9.95 -16.65
CA ILE A 82 -4.14 -10.24 -18.02
C ILE A 82 -3.09 -9.63 -18.95
N GLU A 83 -2.29 -10.45 -19.62
CA GLU A 83 -1.31 -9.98 -20.60
C GLU A 83 -2.01 -9.17 -21.70
N GLY A 84 -1.50 -7.97 -21.99
CA GLY A 84 -2.14 -7.04 -22.93
C GLY A 84 -3.43 -6.36 -22.42
N GLY A 85 -3.85 -6.65 -21.19
CA GLY A 85 -5.01 -6.06 -20.54
C GLY A 85 -6.36 -6.69 -20.93
N LYS A 86 -7.35 -6.46 -20.07
CA LYS A 86 -8.74 -6.90 -20.31
C LYS A 86 -9.34 -6.16 -21.51
N SER A 87 -10.32 -6.79 -22.16
CA SER A 87 -11.10 -6.09 -23.19
C SER A 87 -11.98 -4.97 -22.58
N ALA A 88 -12.44 -4.06 -23.43
CA ALA A 88 -13.33 -2.97 -23.02
C ALA A 88 -14.66 -3.47 -22.42
N THR A 89 -15.14 -4.65 -22.83
CA THR A 89 -16.41 -5.24 -22.37
C THR A 89 -16.25 -6.14 -21.15
N THR A 90 -15.04 -6.59 -20.84
CA THR A 90 -14.78 -7.40 -19.64
C THR A 90 -14.91 -6.53 -18.38
N PRO A 91 -15.79 -6.88 -17.43
CA PRO A 91 -15.89 -6.17 -16.16
C PRO A 91 -14.70 -6.51 -15.26
N TYR A 92 -14.34 -5.60 -14.35
CA TYR A 92 -13.36 -5.89 -13.31
C TYR A 92 -13.87 -6.97 -12.36
N LYS A 93 -12.96 -7.82 -11.88
CA LYS A 93 -13.27 -8.79 -10.83
C LYS A 93 -13.65 -8.05 -9.55
N ARG A 94 -14.77 -8.43 -8.95
CA ARG A 94 -15.22 -7.85 -7.68
C ARG A 94 -14.23 -8.19 -6.56
N ALA A 95 -13.94 -7.23 -5.69
CA ALA A 95 -13.24 -7.56 -4.45
C ALA A 95 -14.17 -8.29 -3.48
N THR A 96 -13.57 -9.21 -2.72
CA THR A 96 -14.22 -9.80 -1.56
C THR A 96 -14.54 -8.69 -0.54
N LEU A 97 -15.77 -8.67 -0.05
CA LEU A 97 -16.19 -7.73 0.98
C LEU A 97 -15.55 -8.09 2.32
N TRP A 98 -15.28 -7.07 3.12
CA TRP A 98 -14.76 -7.24 4.48
C TRP A 98 -15.83 -7.77 5.43
N SER A 99 -15.42 -8.63 6.34
CA SER A 99 -16.16 -9.08 7.50
C SER A 99 -15.24 -8.98 8.72
N VAL A 100 -15.79 -9.23 9.92
CA VAL A 100 -15.00 -9.27 11.16
C VAL A 100 -13.92 -10.37 11.11
N ASN A 101 -14.24 -11.50 10.48
CA ASN A 101 -13.31 -12.61 10.25
C ASN A 101 -13.06 -12.75 8.74
N PRO A 102 -12.18 -11.92 8.16
CA PRO A 102 -11.92 -11.93 6.72
C PRO A 102 -11.24 -13.24 6.30
N PRO A 103 -11.49 -13.73 5.07
CA PRO A 103 -10.72 -14.85 4.55
C PRO A 103 -9.25 -14.47 4.39
N ARG A 104 -8.35 -15.45 4.57
CA ARG A 104 -6.89 -15.25 4.49
C ARG A 104 -6.46 -14.54 3.21
N ASP A 105 -7.04 -14.90 2.06
CA ASP A 105 -6.72 -14.30 0.77
C ASP A 105 -7.03 -12.79 0.72
N LEU A 106 -8.06 -12.33 1.44
CA LEU A 106 -8.40 -10.91 1.52
C LEU A 106 -7.36 -10.14 2.33
N ASN A 107 -6.93 -10.68 3.46
CA ASN A 107 -5.82 -10.10 4.23
C ASN A 107 -4.52 -10.05 3.40
N GLN A 108 -4.23 -11.13 2.67
CA GLN A 108 -3.03 -11.22 1.83
C GLN A 108 -3.02 -10.20 0.70
N ILE A 109 -4.09 -10.09 -0.09
CA ILE A 109 -4.12 -9.12 -1.19
C ILE A 109 -4.10 -7.68 -0.67
N THR A 110 -4.73 -7.40 0.48
CA THR A 110 -4.66 -6.07 1.09
C THR A 110 -3.26 -5.72 1.57
N ALA A 111 -2.55 -6.64 2.22
CA ALA A 111 -1.16 -6.42 2.59
C ALA A 111 -0.26 -6.21 1.36
N VAL A 112 -0.39 -7.07 0.36
CA VAL A 112 0.38 -6.97 -0.89
C VAL A 112 0.10 -5.66 -1.62
N ALA A 113 -1.15 -5.22 -1.69
CA ALA A 113 -1.50 -4.00 -2.40
C ALA A 113 -0.89 -2.75 -1.73
N ASN A 114 -0.89 -2.68 -0.40
CA ASN A 114 -0.25 -1.59 0.34
C ASN A 114 1.28 -1.67 0.26
N PHE A 115 1.85 -2.87 0.27
CA PHE A 115 3.27 -3.07 -0.02
C PHE A 115 3.63 -2.49 -1.39
N VAL A 116 2.87 -2.82 -2.44
CA VAL A 116 3.14 -2.36 -3.82
C VAL A 116 3.12 -0.83 -3.92
N GLU A 117 2.12 -0.17 -3.33
CA GLU A 117 2.03 1.29 -3.37
C GLU A 117 3.21 1.96 -2.66
N VAL A 118 3.56 1.50 -1.45
CA VAL A 118 4.70 2.07 -0.70
C VAL A 118 6.03 1.77 -1.38
N TRP A 119 6.23 0.53 -1.85
CA TRP A 119 7.48 0.11 -2.50
C TRP A 119 7.74 0.93 -3.77
N LEU A 120 6.72 1.12 -4.62
CA LEU A 120 6.82 1.98 -5.79
C LEU A 120 7.00 3.46 -5.41
N ALA A 121 6.34 3.91 -4.34
CA ALA A 121 6.48 5.28 -3.87
C ALA A 121 7.91 5.60 -3.42
N LYS A 122 8.69 4.61 -2.98
CA LYS A 122 10.10 4.77 -2.56
C LYS A 122 11.13 4.64 -3.70
N GLU A 123 10.72 4.33 -4.94
CA GLU A 123 11.68 4.10 -6.03
C GLU A 123 12.49 5.36 -6.41
N GLY A 124 13.83 5.20 -6.42
CA GLY A 124 14.76 6.21 -6.93
C GLY A 124 15.05 7.38 -5.98
N HIS A 125 14.80 7.24 -4.68
CA HIS A 125 15.22 8.20 -3.65
C HIS A 125 15.32 7.54 -2.26
N ASN A 126 15.95 8.24 -1.32
CA ASN A 126 16.04 7.83 0.09
C ASN A 126 15.18 8.70 1.03
N ASN A 127 14.33 9.58 0.48
CA ASN A 127 13.42 10.43 1.25
C ASN A 127 12.23 9.64 1.81
N SER A 128 11.64 10.16 2.89
CA SER A 128 10.54 9.51 3.61
C SER A 128 9.25 9.42 2.80
N VAL A 129 8.56 8.29 2.94
CA VAL A 129 7.23 8.02 2.38
C VAL A 129 6.29 7.63 3.52
N GLY A 130 5.12 8.25 3.52
CA GLY A 130 4.03 7.91 4.43
C GLY A 130 2.93 7.10 3.76
N ILE A 131 2.07 6.52 4.58
CA ILE A 131 0.77 5.99 4.19
C ILE A 131 -0.32 6.63 5.05
N ASN A 132 -1.47 6.92 4.44
CA ASN A 132 -2.66 7.33 5.17
C ASN A 132 -3.75 6.25 5.11
N LEU A 133 -4.31 5.92 6.27
CA LEU A 133 -5.46 5.03 6.46
C LEU A 133 -6.57 5.76 7.21
N LEU A 134 -7.75 5.14 7.31
CA LEU A 134 -8.91 5.75 7.96
C LEU A 134 -9.30 4.95 9.19
N GLU A 135 -9.37 5.63 10.34
CA GLU A 135 -9.84 5.06 11.59
C GLU A 135 -11.32 4.65 11.50
N LYS A 136 -12.11 5.30 10.64
CA LYS A 136 -13.50 4.91 10.37
C LYS A 136 -13.64 3.62 9.57
N VAL A 137 -12.59 3.15 8.88
CA VAL A 137 -12.60 1.94 8.04
C VAL A 137 -11.59 0.93 8.60
N GLN A 138 -11.88 0.42 9.80
CA GLN A 138 -10.90 -0.36 10.59
C GLN A 138 -10.56 -1.74 10.03
N LEU A 139 -11.54 -2.44 9.43
CA LEU A 139 -11.38 -3.84 9.02
C LEU A 139 -10.11 -4.11 8.18
N PRO A 140 -9.77 -3.31 7.16
CA PRO A 140 -8.53 -3.50 6.39
C PRO A 140 -7.25 -2.98 7.06
N ASN A 141 -7.32 -2.22 8.15
CA ASN A 141 -6.18 -1.41 8.62
C ASN A 141 -4.99 -2.27 9.02
N LEU A 142 -5.19 -3.36 9.74
CA LEU A 142 -4.09 -4.21 10.21
C LEU A 142 -3.32 -4.84 9.02
N ALA A 143 -4.04 -5.43 8.07
CA ALA A 143 -3.44 -5.96 6.85
C ALA A 143 -2.74 -4.86 6.03
N SER A 144 -3.33 -3.66 5.95
CA SER A 144 -2.79 -2.53 5.19
C SER A 144 -1.50 -2.00 5.81
N MET A 145 -1.48 -1.80 7.13
CA MET A 145 -0.29 -1.37 7.87
C MET A 145 0.83 -2.39 7.77
N TYR A 146 0.52 -3.67 7.94
CA TYR A 146 1.54 -4.72 7.84
C TYR A 146 2.19 -4.75 6.45
N GLY A 147 1.39 -4.63 5.38
CA GLY A 147 1.89 -4.50 4.02
C GLY A 147 2.81 -3.29 3.81
N ALA A 148 2.40 -2.13 4.31
CA ALA A 148 3.20 -0.91 4.24
C ALA A 148 4.52 -1.02 5.04
N MET A 149 4.48 -1.64 6.23
CA MET A 149 5.67 -1.90 7.05
C MET A 149 6.65 -2.84 6.33
N LEU A 150 6.18 -3.89 5.67
CA LEU A 150 7.03 -4.78 4.87
C LEU A 150 7.73 -4.04 3.72
N ALA A 151 7.14 -2.97 3.19
CA ALA A 151 7.74 -2.10 2.17
C ALA A 151 8.64 -1.00 2.77
N GLY A 152 8.77 -0.94 4.09
CA GLY A 152 9.58 0.04 4.80
C GLY A 152 8.96 1.43 4.82
N VAL A 153 7.64 1.56 5.02
CA VAL A 153 7.00 2.87 5.22
C VAL A 153 7.61 3.63 6.41
N ASP A 154 7.76 4.94 6.29
CA ASP A 154 8.39 5.78 7.31
C ASP A 154 7.36 6.41 8.27
N TYR A 155 6.15 6.69 7.77
CA TYR A 155 5.07 7.30 8.54
C TYR A 155 3.72 6.61 8.30
N VAL A 156 2.99 6.29 9.38
CA VAL A 156 1.58 5.86 9.31
C VAL A 156 0.71 7.01 9.82
N ILE A 157 -0.14 7.52 8.95
CA ILE A 157 -1.10 8.59 9.22
C ILE A 157 -2.49 7.99 9.29
N MET A 158 -3.28 8.43 10.26
CA MET A 158 -4.63 7.94 10.49
C MET A 158 -5.62 9.11 10.43
N GLY A 159 -6.49 9.11 9.43
CA GLY A 159 -7.55 10.08 9.27
C GLY A 159 -8.86 9.64 9.91
N ALA A 160 -9.77 10.60 10.12
CA ALA A 160 -11.17 10.37 10.50
C ALA A 160 -11.40 9.52 11.76
N GLY A 161 -10.71 9.84 12.87
CA GLY A 161 -10.97 9.25 14.19
C GLY A 161 -9.82 9.49 15.17
N ILE A 162 -9.84 8.77 16.31
CA ILE A 162 -8.82 8.82 17.36
C ILE A 162 -8.17 7.43 17.47
N PRO A 163 -7.03 7.20 16.79
CA PRO A 163 -6.44 5.87 16.58
C PRO A 163 -5.51 5.44 17.73
N MET A 164 -5.96 5.52 18.98
CA MET A 164 -5.09 5.28 20.16
C MET A 164 -4.43 3.89 20.18
N GLN A 165 -5.06 2.90 19.54
CA GLN A 165 -4.60 1.52 19.45
C GLN A 165 -3.54 1.28 18.36
N VAL A 166 -3.40 2.19 17.40
CA VAL A 166 -2.53 1.97 16.22
C VAL A 166 -1.05 1.86 16.59
N PRO A 167 -0.46 2.71 17.46
CA PRO A 167 0.94 2.57 17.85
C PRO A 167 1.26 1.19 18.44
N GLY A 168 0.42 0.68 19.35
CA GLY A 168 0.61 -0.65 19.94
C GLY A 168 0.51 -1.78 18.90
N ALA A 169 -0.42 -1.67 17.95
CA ALA A 169 -0.50 -2.63 16.84
C ALA A 169 0.76 -2.62 15.97
N LEU A 170 1.33 -1.45 15.68
CA LEU A 170 2.59 -1.33 14.94
C LEU A 170 3.78 -1.93 15.72
N ASP A 171 3.83 -1.72 17.04
CA ASP A 171 4.85 -2.33 17.91
C ASP A 171 4.78 -3.87 17.85
N GLU A 172 3.58 -4.44 17.92
CA GLU A 172 3.36 -5.88 17.81
C GLU A 172 3.74 -6.43 16.41
N MET A 173 3.35 -5.72 15.36
CA MET A 173 3.70 -6.06 13.97
C MET A 173 5.21 -6.03 13.73
N SER A 174 5.93 -5.08 14.35
CA SER A 174 7.40 -4.99 14.26
C SER A 174 8.11 -6.24 14.81
N GLN A 175 7.43 -6.98 15.69
CA GLN A 175 7.88 -8.25 16.28
C GLN A 175 7.25 -9.47 15.58
N HIS A 176 6.55 -9.28 14.45
CA HIS A 176 5.81 -10.32 13.73
C HIS A 176 4.79 -11.07 14.59
N LYS A 177 4.20 -10.42 15.59
CA LYS A 177 3.11 -11.02 16.37
C LYS A 177 1.84 -11.14 15.52
N PRO A 178 0.99 -12.17 15.76
CA PRO A 178 -0.28 -12.32 15.07
C PRO A 178 -1.26 -11.19 15.39
N PHE A 179 -2.12 -10.85 14.42
CA PHE A 179 -3.19 -9.86 14.53
C PHE A 179 -4.45 -10.31 13.77
#